data_AF-A0A8T3MLH1-F1
#
_entry.id   AF-A0A8T3MLH1-F1
#
_cell.length_a   1.000
_cell.length_b   1.000
_cell.length_c   1.000
_cell.angle_alpha   90.00
_cell.angle_beta   90.00
_cell.angle_gamma   90.00
#
_symmetry.space_group_name_H-M   'P 1'
#
loop_
_entity.id
_entity.type
_entity.pdbx_description
1 polymer ?
#
loop_
_entity_poly.entity_id
_entity_poly.type
_entity_poly.pdbx_seq_one_letter_code
_entity_poly.pdbx_strand_id
1 'polypeptide(L)'
;MTLRGSLSSFPLETIVQLIAATAKTGQLEIRSGGESGTLGFADGRLVSALSGDDTSDPALGAVFALADGEFEFVPWGDPPGANLTGDLNQLLDRAVVQRDRIVADRELIPDDRMGFALSDRAAANGEVRLSAEQWRILLAVNGERDLRAIAEQIQLGKLVTLAVLADLVRSGIVSATPPPPEPQAERAAPPATDLDEQPAAQAPADERAAPSLSVEPPDADIDARPVPPALPLPGSVVPAESPPQPVDVAAGGPRKRGLFSGLFKRDEEAPHETANLALGHPGQKGGTRVVQLAALANGLLDEFKNGENGTGGLDDRIA
;
A
#
# COMPACT_ATOMS: atom_id res chain seq x y z
N MET A 1 -8.56 -18.53 -26.39
CA MET A 1 -9.88 -18.30 -25.76
C MET A 1 -9.72 -17.24 -24.69
N THR A 2 -10.46 -16.15 -24.80
CA THR A 2 -10.53 -15.10 -23.77
C THR A 2 -11.61 -15.47 -22.76
N LEU A 3 -11.28 -15.43 -21.47
CA LEU A 3 -12.26 -15.64 -20.40
C LEU A 3 -12.78 -14.25 -20.01
N ARG A 4 -14.08 -13.99 -20.17
CA ARG A 4 -14.69 -12.69 -19.85
C ARG A 4 -16.04 -12.89 -19.15
N GLY A 5 -16.42 -11.96 -18.29
CA GLY A 5 -17.71 -11.97 -17.62
C GLY A 5 -17.78 -11.01 -16.45
N SER A 6 -18.80 -11.18 -15.61
CA SER A 6 -19.05 -10.32 -14.45
C SER A 6 -18.75 -11.06 -13.13
N LEU A 7 -18.12 -10.37 -12.18
CA LEU A 7 -17.89 -10.88 -10.82
C LEU A 7 -19.19 -11.17 -10.07
N SER A 8 -20.28 -10.51 -10.45
CA SER A 8 -21.63 -10.78 -9.94
C SER A 8 -22.12 -12.20 -10.25
N SER A 9 -21.66 -12.79 -11.35
CA SER A 9 -22.05 -14.13 -11.80
C SER A 9 -21.08 -15.22 -11.33
N PHE A 10 -19.79 -14.87 -11.21
CA PHE A 10 -18.73 -15.80 -10.83
C PHE A 10 -17.82 -15.15 -9.78
N PRO A 11 -17.72 -15.71 -8.57
CA PRO A 11 -16.81 -15.21 -7.55
C PRO A 11 -15.36 -15.20 -8.05
N LEU A 12 -14.61 -14.15 -7.70
CA LEU A 12 -13.21 -14.00 -8.11
C LEU A 12 -12.36 -15.22 -7.73
N GLU A 13 -12.58 -15.78 -6.54
CA GLU A 13 -11.86 -16.96 -6.07
C GLU A 13 -12.00 -18.16 -7.02
N THR A 14 -13.23 -18.43 -7.48
CA THR A 14 -13.52 -19.50 -8.44
C THR A 14 -12.79 -19.28 -9.77
N ILE A 15 -12.73 -18.03 -10.24
CA ILE A 15 -12.04 -17.66 -11.48
C ILE A 15 -10.53 -17.89 -11.33
N VAL A 16 -9.94 -17.45 -10.22
CA VAL A 16 -8.52 -17.65 -9.92
C VAL A 16 -8.18 -19.15 -9.84
N GLN A 17 -9.00 -19.95 -9.16
CA GLN A 17 -8.84 -21.41 -9.08
C GLN A 17 -8.95 -22.07 -10.46
N LEU A 18 -9.88 -21.63 -11.32
CA LEU A 18 -10.03 -22.14 -12.68
C LEU A 18 -8.80 -21.85 -13.56
N ILE A 19 -8.26 -20.63 -13.49
CA ILE A 19 -7.05 -20.24 -14.23
C ILE A 19 -5.87 -21.09 -13.76
N ALA A 20 -5.75 -21.31 -12.46
CA ALA A 20 -4.72 -22.16 -11.89
C ALA A 20 -4.85 -23.63 -12.32
N ALA A 21 -6.06 -24.20 -12.27
CA ALA A 21 -6.33 -25.57 -12.68
C ALA A 21 -6.10 -25.82 -14.17
N THR A 22 -6.27 -24.79 -15.01
CA THR A 22 -6.03 -24.86 -16.46
C THR A 22 -4.61 -24.49 -16.88
N ALA A 23 -3.71 -24.24 -15.90
CA ALA A 23 -2.31 -23.87 -16.12
C ALA A 23 -2.14 -22.70 -17.13
N LYS A 24 -3.05 -21.74 -17.11
CA LYS A 24 -3.02 -20.62 -18.06
C LYS A 24 -2.01 -19.56 -17.63
N THR A 25 -1.43 -18.92 -18.64
CA THR A 25 -0.48 -17.80 -18.50
C THR A 25 -1.11 -16.56 -19.13
N GLY A 26 -1.21 -15.48 -18.37
CA GLY A 26 -1.90 -14.26 -18.76
C GLY A 26 -2.24 -13.38 -17.56
N GLN A 27 -2.89 -12.25 -17.81
CA GLN A 27 -3.42 -11.38 -16.78
C GLN A 27 -4.94 -11.46 -16.73
N LEU A 28 -5.47 -11.49 -15.51
CA LEU A 28 -6.87 -11.23 -15.23
C LEU A 28 -7.01 -9.75 -14.87
N GLU A 29 -7.65 -8.98 -15.75
CA GLU A 29 -8.04 -7.60 -15.50
C GLU A 29 -9.43 -7.58 -14.88
N ILE A 30 -9.62 -6.77 -13.83
CA ILE A 30 -10.90 -6.51 -13.18
C ILE A 30 -11.15 -5.01 -13.20
N ARG A 31 -12.36 -4.58 -13.55
CA ARG A 31 -12.79 -3.19 -13.54
C ARG A 31 -14.14 -3.04 -12.84
N SER A 32 -14.22 -2.14 -11.87
CA SER A 32 -15.44 -1.89 -11.09
C SER A 32 -15.55 -0.44 -10.66
N GLY A 33 -16.61 0.27 -11.06
CA GLY A 33 -16.99 1.56 -10.48
C GLY A 33 -15.94 2.69 -10.46
N GLY A 34 -14.83 2.56 -11.19
CA GLY A 34 -13.69 3.50 -11.17
C GLY A 34 -12.41 2.92 -10.54
N GLU A 35 -12.50 1.77 -9.89
CA GLU A 35 -11.38 0.98 -9.40
C GLU A 35 -11.02 -0.13 -10.41
N SER A 36 -9.75 -0.49 -10.45
CA SER A 36 -9.27 -1.58 -11.29
C SER A 36 -8.20 -2.40 -10.56
N GLY A 37 -8.15 -3.67 -10.94
CA GLY A 37 -7.23 -4.65 -10.41
C GLY A 37 -6.65 -5.51 -11.51
N THR A 38 -5.42 -5.95 -11.36
CA THR A 38 -4.78 -6.88 -12.29
C THR A 38 -4.10 -8.00 -11.51
N LEU A 39 -4.46 -9.24 -11.82
CA LEU A 39 -3.81 -10.44 -11.28
C LEU A 39 -3.05 -11.14 -12.41
N GLY A 40 -1.75 -11.33 -12.22
CA GLY A 40 -0.88 -11.98 -13.19
C GLY A 40 -0.67 -13.45 -12.90
N PHE A 41 -0.80 -14.26 -13.94
CA PHE A 41 -0.61 -15.71 -13.90
C PHE A 41 0.51 -16.16 -14.83
N ALA A 42 1.33 -17.08 -14.33
CA ALA A 42 2.36 -17.79 -15.08
C ALA A 42 2.28 -19.28 -14.76
N ASP A 43 2.02 -20.10 -15.78
CA ASP A 43 1.85 -21.55 -15.69
C ASP A 43 0.84 -21.98 -14.61
N GLY A 44 -0.28 -21.25 -14.52
CA GLY A 44 -1.31 -21.47 -13.50
C GLY A 44 -0.97 -20.97 -12.10
N ARG A 45 0.22 -20.39 -11.89
CA ARG A 45 0.60 -19.78 -10.61
C ARG A 45 0.23 -18.31 -10.62
N LEU A 46 -0.40 -17.86 -9.54
CA LEU A 46 -0.61 -16.43 -9.28
C LEU A 46 0.72 -15.80 -8.85
N VAL A 47 1.30 -14.97 -9.70
CA VAL A 47 2.66 -14.41 -9.52
C VAL A 47 2.67 -12.91 -9.25
N SER A 48 1.64 -12.18 -9.68
CA SER A 48 1.57 -10.74 -9.44
C SER A 48 0.16 -10.26 -9.11
N ALA A 49 0.07 -9.23 -8.28
CA ALA A 49 -1.13 -8.44 -8.07
C ALA A 49 -0.79 -6.94 -8.16
N LEU A 50 -1.67 -6.18 -8.82
CA LEU A 50 -1.60 -4.73 -8.96
C LEU A 50 -2.99 -4.11 -8.82
N SER A 51 -3.08 -2.97 -8.15
CA SER A 51 -4.30 -2.14 -8.09
C SER A 51 -3.90 -0.69 -7.90
N GLY A 52 -4.16 0.15 -8.91
CA GLY A 52 -3.60 1.50 -8.94
C GLY A 52 -2.07 1.48 -8.81
N ASP A 53 -1.55 2.20 -7.82
CA ASP A 53 -0.12 2.27 -7.49
C ASP A 53 0.33 1.19 -6.48
N ASP A 54 -0.60 0.42 -5.94
CA ASP A 54 -0.31 -0.65 -4.99
C ASP A 54 0.07 -1.95 -5.71
N THR A 55 0.97 -2.71 -5.09
CA THR A 55 1.45 -4.01 -5.59
C THR A 55 1.43 -5.07 -4.48
N SER A 56 1.55 -6.34 -4.84
CA SER A 56 1.69 -7.46 -3.89
C SER A 56 0.46 -7.66 -3.00
N ASP A 57 0.63 -7.94 -1.70
CA ASP A 57 -0.47 -8.28 -0.78
C ASP A 57 -1.56 -7.19 -0.62
N PRO A 58 -1.24 -5.87 -0.49
CA PRO A 58 -2.25 -4.82 -0.47
C PRO A 58 -3.10 -4.80 -1.75
N ALA A 59 -2.45 -4.87 -2.91
CA ALA A 59 -3.14 -4.93 -4.19
C ALA A 59 -4.03 -6.16 -4.32
N LEU A 60 -3.52 -7.32 -3.89
CA LEU A 60 -4.28 -8.57 -3.88
C LEU A 60 -5.55 -8.43 -3.03
N GLY A 61 -5.45 -7.86 -1.83
CA GLY A 61 -6.61 -7.57 -0.99
C GLY A 61 -7.61 -6.62 -1.66
N ALA A 62 -7.14 -5.55 -2.31
CA ALA A 62 -8.01 -4.60 -3.00
C ALA A 62 -8.75 -5.23 -4.18
N VAL A 63 -8.08 -6.06 -5.01
CA VAL A 63 -8.78 -6.77 -6.09
C VAL A 63 -9.87 -7.69 -5.54
N PHE A 64 -9.62 -8.35 -4.40
CA PHE A 64 -10.61 -9.20 -3.72
C PHE A 64 -11.69 -8.41 -2.96
N ALA A 65 -11.49 -7.11 -2.74
CA ALA A 65 -12.49 -6.22 -2.16
C ALA A 65 -13.51 -5.69 -3.18
N LEU A 66 -13.23 -5.83 -4.48
CA LEU A 66 -14.17 -5.49 -5.54
C LEU A 66 -15.38 -6.46 -5.49
N ALA A 67 -16.53 -5.95 -5.03
CA ALA A 67 -17.75 -6.75 -4.84
C ALA A 67 -18.44 -7.10 -6.17
N ASP A 68 -18.31 -6.21 -7.15
CA ASP A 68 -18.85 -6.32 -8.49
C ASP A 68 -17.80 -5.82 -9.51
N GLY A 69 -18.07 -6.01 -10.79
CA GLY A 69 -17.20 -5.57 -11.87
C GLY A 69 -17.12 -6.55 -13.03
N GLU A 70 -16.57 -6.07 -14.13
CA GLU A 70 -16.28 -6.90 -15.30
C GLU A 70 -14.84 -7.40 -15.22
N PHE A 71 -14.64 -8.66 -15.56
CA PHE A 71 -13.33 -9.28 -15.64
C PHE A 71 -13.01 -9.75 -17.07
N GLU A 72 -11.73 -9.70 -17.41
CA GLU A 72 -11.20 -10.20 -18.67
C GLU A 72 -9.84 -10.85 -18.45
N PHE A 73 -9.67 -12.06 -19.00
CA PHE A 73 -8.38 -12.73 -19.07
C PHE A 73 -7.71 -12.48 -20.43
N VAL A 74 -6.55 -11.84 -20.38
CA VAL A 74 -5.71 -11.54 -21.55
C VAL A 74 -4.43 -12.38 -21.45
N PRO A 75 -4.22 -13.34 -22.38
CA PRO A 75 -2.96 -14.06 -22.47
C PRO A 75 -1.81 -13.10 -22.81
N TRP A 76 -0.68 -13.23 -22.13
CA TRP A 76 0.55 -12.52 -22.46
C TRP A 76 1.67 -13.49 -22.88
N GLY A 77 2.61 -12.97 -23.66
CA GLY A 77 3.79 -13.73 -24.08
C GLY A 77 4.89 -13.77 -23.02
N ASP A 78 5.07 -12.68 -22.28
CA ASP A 78 6.05 -12.55 -21.21
C ASP A 78 5.36 -12.11 -19.91
N PRO A 79 5.44 -12.89 -18.82
CA PRO A 79 4.84 -12.51 -17.56
C PRO A 79 5.64 -11.37 -16.88
N PRO A 80 4.98 -10.45 -16.20
CA PRO A 80 5.63 -9.38 -15.45
C PRO A 80 6.41 -9.96 -14.27
N GLY A 81 7.26 -9.12 -13.68
CA GLY A 81 8.01 -9.49 -12.49
C GLY A 81 7.08 -10.00 -11.38
N ALA A 82 7.41 -11.17 -10.83
CA ALA A 82 6.68 -11.75 -9.72
C ALA A 82 6.79 -10.85 -8.48
N ASN A 83 5.65 -10.45 -7.92
CA ASN A 83 5.57 -9.67 -6.68
C ASN A 83 4.82 -10.41 -5.57
N LEU A 84 4.32 -11.62 -5.86
CA LEU A 84 3.72 -12.52 -4.89
C LEU A 84 4.60 -13.74 -4.65
N THR A 85 4.63 -14.21 -3.41
CA THR A 85 5.41 -15.39 -3.00
C THR A 85 4.52 -16.33 -2.21
N GLY A 86 4.45 -17.60 -2.58
CA GLY A 86 3.65 -18.62 -1.89
C GLY A 86 2.94 -19.56 -2.87
N ASP A 87 2.19 -20.50 -2.33
CA ASP A 87 1.21 -21.28 -3.10
C ASP A 87 -0.13 -20.53 -3.21
N LEU A 88 -1.01 -21.03 -4.08
CA LEU A 88 -2.29 -20.38 -4.34
C LEU A 88 -3.15 -20.26 -3.08
N ASN A 89 -3.22 -21.29 -2.24
CA ASN A 89 -4.09 -21.27 -1.06
C ASN A 89 -3.59 -20.24 -0.04
N GLN A 90 -2.26 -20.17 0.18
CA GLN A 90 -1.66 -19.14 1.02
C GLN A 90 -1.91 -17.72 0.49
N LEU A 91 -1.97 -17.55 -0.83
CA LEU A 91 -2.30 -16.27 -1.45
C LEU A 91 -3.79 -15.93 -1.25
N LEU A 92 -4.69 -16.90 -1.42
CA LEU A 92 -6.12 -16.71 -1.17
C LEU A 92 -6.41 -16.37 0.30
N ASP A 93 -5.77 -17.07 1.25
CA ASP A 93 -5.91 -16.78 2.68
C ASP A 93 -5.46 -15.35 3.00
N ARG A 94 -4.30 -14.93 2.46
CA ARG A 94 -3.82 -13.55 2.63
C ARG A 94 -4.71 -12.52 1.93
N ALA A 95 -5.26 -12.84 0.76
CA ALA A 95 -6.19 -11.98 0.05
C ALA A 95 -7.43 -11.68 0.90
N VAL A 96 -7.98 -12.71 1.55
CA VAL A 96 -9.13 -12.58 2.46
C VAL A 96 -8.80 -11.68 3.64
N VAL A 97 -7.67 -11.92 4.32
CA VAL A 97 -7.24 -11.10 5.46
C VAL A 97 -7.02 -9.64 5.04
N GLN A 98 -6.37 -9.40 3.90
CA GLN A 98 -6.14 -8.04 3.40
C GLN A 98 -7.42 -7.35 2.96
N ARG A 99 -8.34 -8.07 2.29
CA ARG A 99 -9.67 -7.56 1.95
C ARG A 99 -10.41 -7.10 3.19
N ASP A 100 -10.49 -7.96 4.21
CA ASP A 100 -11.24 -7.66 5.44
C ASP A 100 -10.63 -6.45 6.17
N ARG A 101 -9.29 -6.33 6.15
CA ARG A 101 -8.60 -5.14 6.66
C ARG A 101 -8.96 -3.88 5.88
N ILE A 102 -8.92 -3.92 4.55
CA ILE A 102 -9.29 -2.78 3.69
C ILE A 102 -10.73 -2.36 3.95
N VAL A 103 -11.66 -3.31 4.06
CA VAL A 103 -13.07 -3.04 4.39
C VAL A 103 -13.19 -2.33 5.74
N ALA A 104 -12.51 -2.83 6.79
CA ALA A 104 -12.52 -2.20 8.11
C ALA A 104 -11.86 -0.81 8.12
N ASP A 105 -10.79 -0.61 7.35
CA ASP A 105 -10.13 0.69 7.22
C ASP A 105 -11.04 1.70 6.50
N ARG A 106 -11.83 1.24 5.52
CA ARG A 106 -12.82 2.04 4.80
C ARG A 106 -14.04 2.42 5.64
N GLU A 107 -14.37 1.67 6.70
CA GLU A 107 -15.39 2.11 7.66
C GLU A 107 -14.95 3.37 8.44
N LEU A 108 -13.64 3.52 8.67
CA LEU A 108 -13.07 4.67 9.38
C LEU A 108 -12.76 5.85 8.44
N ILE A 109 -12.35 5.54 7.21
CA ILE A 109 -11.99 6.52 6.18
C ILE A 109 -12.79 6.19 4.90
N PRO A 110 -14.07 6.58 4.84
CA PRO A 110 -14.95 6.24 3.71
C PRO A 110 -14.57 6.96 2.42
N ASP A 111 -14.01 8.17 2.52
CA ASP A 111 -13.64 9.01 1.38
C ASP A 111 -12.13 9.30 1.41
N ASP A 112 -11.47 9.12 0.27
CA ASP A 112 -10.06 9.45 0.09
C ASP A 112 -9.79 10.96 0.28
N ARG A 113 -10.80 11.82 0.11
CA ARG A 113 -10.73 13.28 0.22
C ARG A 113 -10.80 13.80 1.66
N MET A 114 -10.95 12.91 2.65
CA MET A 114 -10.95 13.31 4.06
C MET A 114 -9.64 13.98 4.46
N GLY A 115 -9.74 15.06 5.24
CA GLY A 115 -8.59 15.72 5.83
C GLY A 115 -8.16 15.01 7.11
N PHE A 116 -6.86 14.94 7.35
CA PHE A 116 -6.31 14.33 8.57
C PHE A 116 -5.65 15.38 9.45
N ALA A 117 -5.95 15.37 10.75
CA ALA A 117 -5.34 16.27 11.73
C ALA A 117 -4.81 15.50 12.94
N LEU A 118 -3.75 16.00 13.57
CA LEU A 118 -3.25 15.45 14.83
C LEU A 118 -4.28 15.64 15.95
N SER A 119 -4.38 14.67 16.83
CA SER A 119 -5.32 14.59 17.94
C SER A 119 -4.57 14.30 19.24
N ASP A 120 -5.04 14.90 20.34
CA ASP A 120 -4.50 14.69 21.69
C ASP A 120 -5.17 13.51 22.42
N ARG A 121 -6.19 12.87 21.83
CA ARG A 121 -6.90 11.73 22.42
C ARG A 121 -5.98 10.58 22.81
N ALA A 122 -4.92 10.33 22.04
CA ALA A 122 -3.94 9.31 22.36
C ALA A 122 -3.10 9.64 23.61
N ALA A 123 -2.92 10.92 23.95
CA ALA A 123 -2.15 11.32 25.12
C ALA A 123 -2.82 10.90 26.44
N ALA A 124 -4.14 10.71 26.45
CA ALA A 124 -4.88 10.17 27.58
C ALA A 124 -4.58 8.68 27.84
N ASN A 125 -4.07 7.96 26.84
CA ASN A 125 -3.87 6.50 26.90
C ASN A 125 -2.43 6.10 27.29
N GLY A 126 -1.55 7.07 27.60
CA GLY A 126 -0.18 6.81 28.06
C GLY A 126 0.88 6.87 26.97
N GLU A 127 1.91 6.02 27.07
CA GLU A 127 3.03 6.00 26.13
C GLU A 127 2.60 5.47 24.75
N VAL A 128 2.76 6.30 23.72
CA VAL A 128 2.44 5.94 22.33
C VAL A 128 3.70 5.48 21.62
N ARG A 129 3.70 4.23 21.13
CA ARG A 129 4.79 3.70 20.29
C ARG A 129 4.42 3.85 18.83
N LEU A 130 5.29 4.52 18.09
CA LEU A 130 5.12 4.79 16.67
C LEU A 130 6.17 4.04 15.86
N SER A 131 5.74 3.37 14.79
CA SER A 131 6.67 2.85 13.78
C SER A 131 7.31 4.00 12.99
N ALA A 132 8.39 3.71 12.26
CA ALA A 132 9.02 4.70 11.38
C ALA A 132 8.05 5.21 10.30
N GLU A 133 7.21 4.34 9.73
CA GLU A 133 6.21 4.69 8.72
C GLU A 133 5.10 5.57 9.30
N GLN A 134 4.60 5.22 10.50
CA GLN A 134 3.62 6.04 11.22
C GLN A 134 4.16 7.44 11.50
N TRP A 135 5.41 7.54 11.94
CA TRP A 135 6.08 8.83 12.15
C TRP A 135 6.17 9.67 10.87
N ARG A 136 6.51 9.05 9.73
CA ARG A 136 6.57 9.74 8.44
C ARG A 136 5.20 10.28 8.02
N ILE A 137 4.15 9.48 8.19
CA ILE A 137 2.78 9.89 7.88
C ILE A 137 2.34 11.02 8.80
N LEU A 138 2.60 10.93 10.11
CA LEU A 138 2.25 11.98 11.06
C LEU A 138 2.89 13.34 10.71
N LEU A 139 4.13 13.35 10.20
CA LEU A 139 4.78 14.59 9.75
C LEU A 139 4.17 15.16 8.45
N ALA A 140 3.50 14.33 7.66
CA ALA A 140 2.78 14.78 6.47
C ALA A 140 1.35 15.26 6.80
N VAL A 141 0.77 14.86 7.93
CA VAL A 141 -0.58 15.26 8.35
C VAL A 141 -0.57 16.73 8.80
N ASN A 142 -1.36 17.59 8.14
CA ASN A 142 -1.42 19.03 8.41
C ASN A 142 -2.85 19.60 8.58
N GLY A 143 -3.87 18.74 8.59
CA GLY A 143 -5.29 19.14 8.67
C GLY A 143 -6.00 19.25 7.32
N GLU A 144 -5.26 19.50 6.23
CA GLU A 144 -5.85 19.80 4.92
C GLU A 144 -5.54 18.75 3.85
N ARG A 145 -4.44 18.01 4.00
CA ARG A 145 -4.06 16.98 3.03
C ARG A 145 -4.99 15.79 3.10
N ASP A 146 -5.41 15.36 1.92
CA ASP A 146 -6.18 14.15 1.71
C ASP A 146 -5.29 12.90 1.63
N LEU A 147 -5.92 11.73 1.55
CA LEU A 147 -5.21 10.46 1.56
C LEU A 147 -4.27 10.32 0.36
N ARG A 148 -4.70 10.80 -0.82
CA ARG A 148 -3.91 10.72 -2.06
C ARG A 148 -2.68 11.61 -1.98
N ALA A 149 -2.84 12.86 -1.53
CA ALA A 149 -1.75 13.81 -1.37
C ALA A 149 -0.70 13.32 -0.35
N ILE A 150 -1.13 12.66 0.73
CA ILE A 150 -0.20 12.06 1.71
C ILE A 150 0.57 10.89 1.09
N ALA A 151 -0.12 10.00 0.37
CA ALA A 151 0.50 8.84 -0.29
C ALA A 151 1.57 9.29 -1.31
N GLU A 152 1.22 10.27 -2.16
CA GLU A 152 2.12 10.86 -3.15
C GLU A 152 3.35 11.53 -2.52
N GLN A 153 3.16 12.28 -1.44
CA GLN A 153 4.25 13.00 -0.77
C GLN A 153 5.27 12.06 -0.11
N ILE A 154 4.81 10.93 0.46
CA ILE A 154 5.68 9.98 1.18
C ILE A 154 6.20 8.88 0.25
N GLN A 155 5.67 8.81 -0.98
CA GLN A 155 5.93 7.77 -1.99
C GLN A 155 5.58 6.37 -1.46
N LEU A 156 4.42 6.26 -0.83
CA LEU A 156 3.83 4.99 -0.41
C LEU A 156 2.58 4.71 -1.24
N GLY A 157 2.25 3.42 -1.38
CA GLY A 157 1.00 3.00 -2.01
C GLY A 157 -0.23 3.54 -1.27
N LYS A 158 -1.32 3.74 -2.01
CA LYS A 158 -2.57 4.30 -1.48
C LYS A 158 -3.12 3.44 -0.36
N LEU A 159 -3.16 2.12 -0.56
CA LEU A 159 -3.71 1.17 0.42
C LEU A 159 -2.82 1.04 1.65
N VAL A 160 -1.50 1.09 1.48
CA VAL A 160 -0.56 1.11 2.61
C VAL A 160 -0.76 2.37 3.45
N THR A 161 -0.88 3.52 2.79
CA THR A 161 -1.14 4.80 3.46
C THR A 161 -2.49 4.79 4.19
N LEU A 162 -3.55 4.24 3.56
CA LEU A 162 -4.85 4.03 4.17
C LEU A 162 -4.75 3.21 5.46
N ALA A 163 -4.05 2.07 5.42
CA ALA A 163 -3.92 1.18 6.56
C ALA A 163 -3.22 1.86 7.75
N VAL A 164 -2.14 2.60 7.48
CA VAL A 164 -1.41 3.32 8.54
C VAL A 164 -2.24 4.49 9.09
N LEU A 165 -2.94 5.24 8.25
CA LEU A 165 -3.85 6.30 8.71
C LEU A 165 -4.99 5.73 9.56
N ALA A 166 -5.58 4.62 9.14
CA ALA A 166 -6.63 3.94 9.89
C ALA A 166 -6.11 3.46 11.27
N ASP A 167 -4.89 2.94 11.35
CA ASP A 167 -4.24 2.58 12.63
C ASP A 167 -4.01 3.82 13.53
N LEU A 168 -3.60 4.95 12.94
CA LEU A 168 -3.43 6.22 13.66
C LEU A 168 -4.77 6.81 14.14
N VAL A 169 -5.84 6.60 13.38
CA VAL A 169 -7.20 6.99 13.77
C VAL A 169 -7.73 6.09 14.90
N ARG A 170 -7.55 4.77 14.80
CA ARG A 170 -7.93 3.81 15.86
C ARG A 170 -7.22 4.08 17.18
N SER A 171 -5.95 4.48 17.12
CA SER A 171 -5.17 4.85 18.32
C SER A 171 -5.48 6.24 18.86
N GLY A 172 -6.27 7.05 18.13
CA GLY A 172 -6.68 8.40 18.54
C GLY A 172 -5.60 9.47 18.37
N ILE A 173 -4.51 9.15 17.66
CA ILE A 173 -3.38 10.06 17.37
C ILE A 173 -3.74 11.00 16.23
N VAL A 174 -4.55 10.52 15.28
CA VAL A 174 -5.08 11.29 14.16
C VAL A 174 -6.61 11.29 14.22
N SER A 175 -7.21 12.39 13.82
CA SER A 175 -8.65 12.48 13.55
C SER A 175 -8.87 12.67 12.05
N ALA A 176 -9.76 11.86 11.48
CA ALA A 176 -10.28 12.08 10.14
C ALA A 176 -11.41 13.10 10.20
N THR A 177 -11.34 14.11 9.33
CA THR A 177 -12.36 15.14 9.17
C THR A 177 -12.96 14.97 7.78
N PRO A 178 -14.29 14.91 7.63
CA PRO A 178 -14.91 14.85 6.31
C PRO A 178 -14.45 16.05 5.47
N PRO A 179 -14.28 15.87 4.15
CA PRO A 179 -13.91 16.98 3.27
C PRO A 179 -14.91 18.13 3.48
N PRO A 180 -14.45 19.39 3.45
CA PRO A 180 -15.36 20.51 3.38
C PRO A 180 -16.36 20.25 2.25
N PRO A 181 -17.67 20.47 2.45
CA PRO A 181 -18.62 20.34 1.36
C PRO A 181 -18.09 21.17 0.22
N GLU A 182 -17.90 20.57 -0.96
CA GLU A 182 -17.55 21.31 -2.17
C GLU A 182 -18.50 22.51 -2.18
N PRO A 183 -18.00 23.76 -2.34
CA PRO A 183 -18.90 24.88 -2.57
C PRO A 183 -19.71 24.44 -3.77
N GLN A 184 -20.97 24.09 -3.52
CA GLN A 184 -21.96 23.98 -4.56
C GLN A 184 -21.84 25.34 -5.20
N ALA A 185 -21.17 25.38 -6.35
CA ALA A 185 -21.19 26.52 -7.23
C ALA A 185 -22.64 26.94 -7.16
N GLU A 186 -22.87 28.13 -6.60
CA GLU A 186 -24.11 28.87 -6.66
C GLU A 186 -24.84 28.29 -7.85
N ARG A 187 -25.86 27.44 -7.62
CA ARG A 187 -26.66 26.98 -8.76
C ARG A 187 -26.96 28.28 -9.42
N ALA A 188 -26.37 28.51 -10.60
CA ALA A 188 -26.58 29.72 -11.33
C ALA A 188 -28.09 29.69 -11.45
N ALA A 189 -28.76 30.51 -10.63
CA ALA A 189 -30.15 30.76 -10.80
C ALA A 189 -30.20 31.13 -12.28
N PRO A 190 -31.02 30.46 -13.09
CA PRO A 190 -31.23 30.99 -14.44
C PRO A 190 -31.49 32.49 -14.23
N PRO A 191 -30.77 33.39 -14.92
CA PRO A 191 -31.09 34.80 -14.81
C PRO A 191 -32.59 34.86 -15.03
N ALA A 192 -33.31 35.44 -14.07
CA ALA A 192 -34.74 35.61 -14.20
C ALA A 192 -34.94 36.35 -15.53
N THR A 193 -35.36 35.61 -16.55
CA THR A 193 -35.78 36.18 -17.81
C THR A 193 -37.02 36.96 -17.44
N ASP A 194 -36.86 38.27 -17.27
CA ASP A 194 -37.96 39.21 -17.27
C ASP A 194 -38.78 38.90 -18.54
N LEU A 195 -39.97 38.34 -18.31
CA LEU A 195 -41.00 38.23 -19.32
C LEU A 195 -41.55 39.64 -19.53
N ASP A 196 -40.76 40.49 -20.17
CA ASP A 196 -41.28 41.72 -20.77
C ASP A 196 -41.88 41.39 -22.14
N GLU A 197 -43.15 41.75 -22.24
CA GLU A 197 -44.07 41.57 -23.36
C GLU A 197 -43.44 41.96 -24.71
N GLN A 198 -43.32 40.98 -25.62
CA GLN A 198 -43.27 41.26 -27.05
C GLN A 198 -44.70 41.38 -27.60
N PRO A 199 -45.11 42.54 -28.16
CA PRO A 199 -46.43 42.70 -28.75
C PRO A 199 -46.59 41.87 -30.02
N ALA A 200 -47.82 41.39 -30.21
CA ALA A 200 -48.29 40.63 -31.36
C ALA A 200 -47.87 41.23 -32.71
N ALA A 201 -47.28 40.39 -33.57
CA ALA A 201 -47.32 40.57 -35.02
C ALA A 201 -47.58 39.21 -35.68
N GLN A 202 -48.58 39.22 -36.55
CA GLN A 202 -49.30 38.10 -37.13
C GLN A 202 -48.45 37.30 -38.14
N ALA A 203 -48.66 35.99 -38.20
CA ALA A 203 -48.28 35.18 -39.36
C ALA A 203 -49.55 34.59 -40.00
N PRO A 204 -49.78 34.75 -41.32
CA PRO A 204 -50.84 34.05 -42.02
C PRO A 204 -50.45 32.61 -42.34
N ALA A 205 -51.50 31.80 -42.52
CA ALA A 205 -51.51 30.40 -42.87
C ALA A 205 -50.99 30.09 -44.28
N ASP A 206 -50.38 28.91 -44.44
CA ASP A 206 -50.67 27.90 -45.48
C ASP A 206 -49.72 26.72 -45.26
N GLU A 207 -50.19 25.54 -44.84
CA GLU A 207 -50.63 24.45 -45.73
C GLU A 207 -49.50 23.92 -46.64
N ARG A 208 -48.91 22.78 -46.26
CA ARG A 208 -48.96 21.52 -47.04
C ARG A 208 -47.92 20.49 -46.56
N ALA A 209 -48.46 19.32 -46.26
CA ALA A 209 -48.04 17.99 -46.72
C ALA A 209 -46.55 17.56 -46.64
N ALA A 210 -46.39 16.42 -45.95
CA ALA A 210 -45.36 15.37 -45.99
C ALA A 210 -44.70 15.11 -47.38
N PRO A 211 -43.62 14.30 -47.55
CA PRO A 211 -43.18 13.22 -46.64
C PRO A 211 -41.66 12.96 -46.50
N SER A 212 -41.38 11.98 -45.64
CA SER A 212 -40.12 11.26 -45.43
C SER A 212 -39.43 10.84 -46.73
N LEU A 213 -38.12 11.03 -46.81
CA LEU A 213 -37.24 10.35 -47.75
C LEU A 213 -36.13 9.62 -47.00
N SER A 214 -36.18 8.29 -47.13
CA SER A 214 -35.06 7.38 -46.92
C SER A 214 -33.83 7.84 -47.70
N VAL A 215 -32.66 7.73 -47.10
CA VAL A 215 -31.39 7.75 -47.82
C VAL A 215 -30.53 6.59 -47.30
N GLU A 216 -30.33 5.61 -48.19
CA GLU A 216 -29.33 4.54 -48.14
C GLU A 216 -27.89 5.10 -48.17
N PRO A 217 -26.87 4.30 -47.77
CA PRO A 217 -25.49 4.76 -47.67
C PRO A 217 -24.81 4.79 -49.04
N PRO A 218 -23.83 5.70 -49.27
CA PRO A 218 -22.92 5.56 -50.39
C PRO A 218 -21.70 4.72 -50.03
N ASP A 219 -21.50 3.67 -50.83
CA ASP A 219 -20.21 3.02 -51.07
C ASP A 219 -19.16 3.98 -51.64
N ALA A 220 -17.90 3.54 -51.48
CA ALA A 220 -16.72 3.81 -52.31
C ALA A 220 -15.73 4.91 -51.88
N ASP A 221 -14.50 4.40 -51.69
CA ASP A 221 -13.20 4.99 -51.99
C ASP A 221 -12.73 6.22 -51.22
N ILE A 222 -11.92 5.96 -50.17
CA ILE A 222 -10.79 6.81 -49.82
C ILE A 222 -9.53 5.96 -49.62
N ASP A 223 -8.82 5.81 -50.72
CA ASP A 223 -7.38 6.05 -50.91
C ASP A 223 -6.39 5.55 -49.85
N ALA A 224 -5.54 4.64 -50.31
CA ALA A 224 -4.38 4.09 -49.63
C ALA A 224 -3.33 5.17 -49.33
N ARG A 225 -3.04 5.37 -48.04
CA ARG A 225 -1.81 6.10 -47.64
C ARG A 225 -0.63 5.13 -47.64
N PRO A 226 0.45 5.39 -48.39
CA PRO A 226 1.65 4.56 -48.35
C PRO A 226 2.41 4.78 -47.04
N VAL A 227 2.72 3.66 -46.39
CA VAL A 227 3.62 3.54 -45.23
C VAL A 227 5.06 3.89 -45.67
N PRO A 228 5.77 4.81 -45.01
CA PRO A 228 7.20 5.03 -45.30
C PRO A 228 8.04 3.84 -44.81
N PRO A 229 9.07 3.41 -45.57
CA PRO A 229 9.87 2.24 -45.22
C PRO A 229 10.76 2.46 -43.99
N ALA A 230 10.91 1.40 -43.21
CA ALA A 230 11.76 1.30 -42.04
C ALA A 230 13.23 1.62 -42.36
N LEU A 231 13.84 2.47 -41.55
CA LEU A 231 15.29 2.70 -41.57
C LEU A 231 16.02 1.48 -40.96
N PRO A 232 17.13 1.03 -41.58
CA PRO A 232 17.90 -0.11 -41.09
C PRO A 232 18.75 0.24 -39.85
N LEU A 233 18.89 -0.76 -38.98
CA LEU A 233 19.70 -0.79 -37.77
C LEU A 233 21.18 -0.42 -38.04
N PRO A 234 21.84 0.37 -37.18
CA PRO A 234 23.28 0.30 -37.02
C PRO A 234 23.66 -0.87 -36.10
N GLY A 235 24.55 -1.73 -36.60
CA GLY A 235 24.98 -2.95 -35.95
C GLY A 235 25.98 -2.81 -34.81
N SER A 236 26.21 -3.96 -34.18
CA SER A 236 27.39 -4.41 -33.43
C SER A 236 28.11 -3.41 -32.54
N VAL A 237 27.89 -3.56 -31.23
CA VAL A 237 29.02 -3.65 -30.29
C VAL A 237 28.79 -4.85 -29.38
N VAL A 238 29.55 -5.91 -29.65
CA VAL A 238 29.84 -6.98 -28.69
C VAL A 238 30.93 -6.45 -27.76
N PRO A 239 30.82 -6.66 -26.43
CA PRO A 239 32.03 -6.91 -25.66
C PRO A 239 31.97 -8.27 -24.97
N ALA A 240 32.93 -9.11 -25.37
CA ALA A 240 33.75 -9.96 -24.52
C ALA A 240 33.07 -10.81 -23.44
N GLU A 241 32.78 -12.05 -23.85
CA GLU A 241 33.13 -13.29 -23.17
C GLU A 241 34.08 -13.10 -21.96
N SER A 242 33.55 -13.32 -20.75
CA SER A 242 34.37 -13.53 -19.56
C SER A 242 34.79 -15.00 -19.48
N PRO A 243 36.07 -15.32 -19.27
CA PRO A 243 36.52 -16.71 -19.16
C PRO A 243 36.02 -17.37 -17.86
N PRO A 244 35.68 -18.67 -17.87
CA PRO A 244 35.33 -19.39 -16.65
C PRO A 244 36.56 -19.57 -15.76
N GLN A 245 36.40 -19.26 -14.46
CA GLN A 245 37.40 -19.59 -13.45
C GLN A 245 37.47 -21.12 -13.25
N PRO A 246 38.67 -21.68 -13.02
CA PRO A 246 38.84 -23.12 -12.92
C PRO A 246 38.23 -23.69 -11.64
N VAL A 247 37.61 -24.85 -11.83
CA VAL A 247 37.21 -25.81 -10.82
C VAL A 247 38.42 -26.32 -10.03
N ASP A 248 38.44 -26.10 -8.72
CA ASP A 248 39.29 -26.89 -7.82
C ASP A 248 38.51 -28.10 -7.34
N VAL A 249 38.88 -29.25 -7.89
CA VAL A 249 38.52 -30.58 -7.41
C VAL A 249 39.69 -31.05 -6.54
N ALA A 250 39.48 -31.15 -5.23
CA ALA A 250 40.33 -31.97 -4.37
C ALA A 250 39.49 -32.73 -3.34
N ALA A 251 39.54 -34.05 -3.50
CA ALA A 251 38.87 -35.06 -2.71
C ALA A 251 39.45 -35.18 -1.29
N GLY A 252 38.63 -35.66 -0.35
CA GLY A 252 39.10 -36.23 0.91
C GLY A 252 38.04 -36.35 2.01
N GLY A 253 37.21 -37.40 1.98
CA GLY A 253 36.62 -37.95 3.22
C GLY A 253 37.63 -38.88 3.93
N PRO A 254 37.24 -39.68 4.95
CA PRO A 254 36.02 -39.65 5.78
C PRO A 254 36.32 -39.81 7.29
N ARG A 255 35.32 -39.76 8.20
CA ARG A 255 35.04 -40.77 9.27
C ARG A 255 34.04 -40.36 10.37
N LYS A 256 33.10 -41.30 10.62
CA LYS A 256 32.54 -41.82 11.92
C LYS A 256 31.69 -40.88 12.81
N ARG A 257 30.40 -41.16 13.08
CA ARG A 257 29.70 -42.20 13.91
C ARG A 257 29.44 -41.75 15.37
N GLY A 258 28.18 -41.90 15.83
CA GLY A 258 27.76 -41.95 17.26
C GLY A 258 26.93 -40.73 17.67
N LEU A 259 25.61 -40.74 17.93
CA LEU A 259 24.73 -41.52 18.85
C LEU A 259 24.90 -41.15 20.35
N PHE A 260 23.74 -40.95 21.02
CA PHE A 260 23.47 -40.81 22.47
C PHE A 260 23.70 -39.43 23.10
N SER A 261 23.01 -38.95 24.15
CA SER A 261 21.69 -39.15 24.78
C SER A 261 21.77 -38.47 26.16
N GLY A 262 20.76 -37.69 26.58
CA GLY A 262 20.46 -37.40 27.99
C GLY A 262 21.50 -36.58 28.78
N LEU A 263 21.30 -36.18 30.03
CA LEU A 263 20.16 -35.94 30.92
C LEU A 263 20.81 -35.58 32.29
N PHE A 264 20.20 -34.66 33.05
CA PHE A 264 20.51 -34.28 34.46
C PHE A 264 21.84 -33.53 34.68
N LYS A 265 22.01 -32.60 35.64
CA LYS A 265 21.45 -32.38 37.01
C LYS A 265 21.89 -30.96 37.45
N ARG A 266 21.08 -30.00 37.91
CA ARG A 266 20.47 -29.73 39.24
C ARG A 266 21.37 -29.91 40.49
N ASP A 267 21.64 -28.78 41.15
CA ASP A 267 21.85 -28.50 42.59
C ASP A 267 21.36 -27.02 42.73
N GLU A 268 20.33 -26.58 43.48
CA GLU A 268 19.95 -26.70 44.90
C GLU A 268 21.11 -26.24 45.81
N GLU A 269 21.07 -25.11 46.53
CA GLU A 269 20.21 -24.79 47.68
C GLU A 269 20.34 -23.30 48.11
N ALA A 270 19.40 -22.82 48.94
CA ALA A 270 19.10 -21.43 49.30
C ALA A 270 19.77 -20.96 50.64
N PRO A 271 19.14 -20.11 51.49
CA PRO A 271 19.07 -18.65 51.46
C PRO A 271 19.70 -17.97 52.71
N HIS A 272 19.84 -16.64 52.70
CA HIS A 272 20.01 -15.85 53.92
C HIS A 272 18.96 -14.73 54.05
N GLU A 273 18.54 -14.56 55.30
CA GLU A 273 17.36 -13.93 55.81
C GLU A 273 17.70 -12.57 56.49
N THR A 274 16.74 -11.64 56.44
CA THR A 274 16.51 -10.45 57.31
C THR A 274 17.52 -9.30 57.37
N ALA A 275 17.01 -8.08 57.09
CA ALA A 275 16.77 -7.10 58.16
C ALA A 275 15.86 -5.95 57.67
N ASN A 276 14.71 -5.82 58.33
CA ASN A 276 13.81 -4.67 58.29
C ASN A 276 14.44 -3.51 59.07
N LEU A 277 14.36 -2.28 58.57
CA LEU A 277 14.36 -1.09 59.42
C LEU A 277 13.44 -0.03 58.79
N ALA A 278 12.28 0.16 59.40
CA ALA A 278 11.40 1.30 59.19
C ALA A 278 11.88 2.50 60.02
N LEU A 279 11.72 3.72 59.50
CA LEU A 279 11.10 4.88 60.18
C LEU A 279 11.24 6.17 59.35
N GLY A 280 10.12 6.89 59.16
CA GLY A 280 10.11 8.36 59.10
C GLY A 280 9.79 9.03 57.75
N HIS A 281 8.52 9.40 57.54
CA HIS A 281 8.12 10.62 56.80
C HIS A 281 8.11 11.82 57.80
N PRO A 282 7.98 13.12 57.41
CA PRO A 282 7.64 13.71 56.10
C PRO A 282 8.49 14.96 55.69
N GLY A 283 8.32 15.50 54.47
CA GLY A 283 8.55 16.93 54.21
C GLY A 283 9.38 17.31 52.96
N GLN A 284 8.68 17.58 51.85
CA GLN A 284 8.88 18.69 50.91
C GLN A 284 10.31 19.28 50.71
N LYS A 285 10.91 19.03 49.54
CA LYS A 285 11.32 20.04 48.53
C LYS A 285 12.01 19.34 47.35
N GLY A 286 11.29 19.24 46.25
CA GLY A 286 11.83 18.83 44.95
C GLY A 286 12.77 19.89 44.42
N GLY A 287 14.03 19.51 44.25
CA GLY A 287 15.05 20.26 43.56
C GLY A 287 16.22 19.33 43.26
N THR A 288 16.66 19.31 42.02
CA THR A 288 18.03 18.91 41.66
C THR A 288 18.33 17.41 41.51
N ARG A 289 17.46 16.63 40.84
CA ARG A 289 17.91 15.40 40.14
C ARG A 289 18.02 15.57 38.62
N VAL A 290 17.19 16.43 38.02
CA VAL A 290 17.26 16.76 36.57
C VAL A 290 18.48 17.61 36.23
N VAL A 291 18.92 18.49 37.14
CA VAL A 291 20.12 19.32 36.94
C VAL A 291 21.41 18.49 37.02
N GLN A 292 21.44 17.44 37.86
CA GLN A 292 22.60 16.54 37.95
C GLN A 292 22.70 15.59 36.75
N LEU A 293 21.58 15.16 36.17
CA LEU A 293 21.59 14.33 34.95
C LEU A 293 21.97 15.14 33.69
N ALA A 294 21.56 16.41 33.61
CA ALA A 294 21.95 17.30 32.50
C ALA A 294 23.45 17.65 32.52
N ALA A 295 24.06 17.76 33.71
CA ALA A 295 25.50 17.97 33.84
C ALA A 295 26.32 16.74 33.41
N LEU A 296 25.78 15.54 33.64
CA LEU A 296 26.43 14.27 33.28
C LEU A 296 26.34 13.99 31.76
N ALA A 297 25.24 14.39 31.11
CA ALA A 297 25.07 14.28 29.67
C ALA A 297 25.97 15.26 28.87
N ASN A 298 26.20 16.47 29.37
CA ASN A 298 27.09 17.42 28.71
C ASN A 298 28.58 17.05 28.86
N GLY A 299 28.98 16.39 29.95
CA GLY A 299 30.36 15.89 30.11
C GLY A 299 30.70 14.76 29.13
N LEU A 300 29.76 13.82 28.93
CA LEU A 300 29.93 12.68 28.00
C LEU A 300 30.00 13.12 26.52
N LEU A 301 29.39 14.25 26.18
CA LEU A 301 29.41 14.81 24.82
C LEU A 301 30.71 15.59 24.51
N ASP A 302 31.41 16.08 25.52
CA ASP A 302 32.72 16.74 25.37
C ASP A 302 33.85 15.69 25.27
N GLU A 303 33.76 14.62 26.06
CA GLU A 303 34.71 13.48 25.97
C GLU A 303 34.62 12.73 24.63
N PHE A 304 33.42 12.59 24.05
CA PHE A 304 33.26 11.91 22.75
C PHE A 304 33.79 12.73 21.56
N LYS A 305 33.92 14.06 21.70
CA LYS A 305 34.45 14.93 20.64
C LYS A 305 35.98 15.01 20.62
N ASN A 306 36.64 14.72 21.73
CA ASN A 306 38.10 14.86 21.86
C ASN A 306 38.91 13.59 21.57
N GLY A 307 38.27 12.49 21.16
CA GLY A 307 38.96 11.44 20.39
C GLY A 307 40.12 10.72 21.08
N GLU A 308 40.01 10.40 22.38
CA GLU A 308 40.91 9.44 23.03
C GLU A 308 40.15 8.18 23.44
N ASN A 309 40.10 7.19 22.54
CA ASN A 309 39.79 5.81 22.92
C ASN A 309 41.07 5.11 23.34
N GLY A 310 41.38 5.18 24.63
CA GLY A 310 42.27 4.23 25.30
C GLY A 310 41.44 3.12 25.94
N THR A 311 41.38 1.96 25.30
CA THR A 311 40.82 0.73 25.85
C THR A 311 41.48 0.36 27.18
N GLY A 312 40.78 0.58 28.29
CA GLY A 312 41.21 0.08 29.60
C GLY A 312 40.47 0.78 30.74
N GLY A 313 39.50 0.08 31.34
CA GLY A 313 38.87 0.55 32.57
C GLY A 313 37.34 0.45 32.61
N LEU A 314 36.76 -0.65 32.10
CA LEU A 314 35.37 -0.98 32.43
C LEU A 314 35.27 -1.95 33.63
N ASP A 315 36.39 -2.53 34.08
CA ASP A 315 36.40 -3.52 35.16
C ASP A 315 36.61 -2.93 36.58
N ASP A 316 36.90 -1.62 36.72
CA ASP A 316 37.22 -1.01 38.03
C ASP A 316 36.10 -0.08 38.57
N ARG A 317 34.88 -0.18 38.03
CA ARG A 317 33.75 0.68 38.48
C ARG A 317 32.55 -0.10 39.02
N ILE A 318 32.73 -1.40 39.27
CA ILE A 318 31.78 -2.24 40.01
C ILE A 318 32.51 -2.85 41.21
N ALA A 319 32.82 -2.02 42.21
CA ALA A 319 33.18 -2.41 43.57
C ALA A 319 32.67 -1.34 44.54
#